data_AF-A0AA97KG51-F1
#
_entry.id   AF-A0AA97KG51-F1
#
_cell.length_a   1.000
_cell.length_b   1.000
_cell.length_c   1.000
_cell.angle_alpha   90.00
_cell.angle_beta   90.00
_cell.angle_gamma   90.00
#
_symmetry.space_group_name_H-M   'P 1'
#
loop_
_entity.id
_entity.type
_entity.pdbx_description
1 polymer ?
#
loop_
_entity_poly.entity_id
_entity_poly.type
_entity_poly.pdbx_seq_one_letter_code
_entity_poly.pdbx_strand_id
1 'polypeptide(L)'
;MNDNFYPSVTWAVPVSESNVAKLNHIHRDQSFTTWLVATNTTTNEMVTLQTIKWRMKLGIEVTPSKPLGQRAKLREPSAQEQPQILNKNEPIPASALVKPNANDAQVLMWRPKDGPPLVVIPPKYR
;
A
#
# COMPACT_ATOMS: atom_id res chain seq x y z
N MET A 1 -18.10 5.97 -9.64
CA MET A 1 -17.34 4.78 -9.18
C MET A 1 -16.36 5.24 -8.11
N ASN A 2 -16.70 4.98 -6.84
CA ASN A 2 -16.02 5.48 -5.66
C ASN A 2 -14.70 4.71 -5.47
N ASP A 3 -13.57 5.32 -5.84
CA ASP A 3 -12.22 4.79 -5.61
C ASP A 3 -11.79 5.05 -4.17
N ASN A 4 -12.71 4.80 -3.25
CA ASN A 4 -12.38 4.77 -1.85
C ASN A 4 -11.54 3.50 -1.67
N PHE A 5 -10.39 3.64 -1.03
CA PHE A 5 -9.87 2.54 -0.23
C PHE A 5 -11.05 2.00 0.56
N TYR A 6 -11.50 0.79 0.28
CA TYR A 6 -12.48 0.09 1.11
C TYR A 6 -11.66 -0.38 2.32
N PRO A 7 -11.54 0.39 3.42
CA PRO A 7 -10.63 0.01 4.48
C PRO A 7 -11.41 -0.82 5.50
N SER A 8 -12.46 -1.54 5.10
CA SER A 8 -12.91 -2.66 5.90
C SER A 8 -12.10 -3.87 5.43
N VAL A 9 -10.80 -3.85 5.75
CA VAL A 9 -10.17 -5.12 6.07
C VAL A 9 -10.95 -5.61 7.27
N THR A 10 -11.82 -6.59 7.07
CA THR A 10 -12.50 -7.23 8.18
C THR A 10 -11.43 -8.02 8.95
N TRP A 11 -10.86 -7.39 9.96
CA TRP A 11 -9.83 -7.97 10.82
C TRP A 11 -10.39 -9.07 11.74
N ALA A 12 -11.72 -9.21 11.78
CA ALA A 12 -12.37 -10.35 12.38
C ALA A 12 -12.26 -11.54 11.41
N VAL A 13 -11.55 -12.59 11.84
CA VAL A 13 -11.75 -13.91 11.27
C VAL A 13 -13.26 -14.21 11.42
N PRO A 14 -14.00 -14.61 10.37
CA PRO A 14 -15.46 -14.79 10.42
C PRO A 14 -15.95 -15.95 11.32
N VAL A 15 -15.15 -16.38 12.30
CA VAL A 15 -15.42 -17.54 13.16
C VAL A 15 -15.13 -17.31 14.65
N SER A 16 -14.82 -16.09 15.12
CA SER A 16 -14.64 -15.85 16.55
C SER A 16 -15.60 -14.78 17.09
N GLU A 17 -16.46 -15.16 18.04
CA GLU A 17 -17.39 -14.30 18.81
C GLU A 17 -16.67 -13.34 19.78
N SER A 18 -15.55 -12.75 19.36
CA SER A 18 -14.75 -11.88 20.19
C SER A 18 -14.78 -10.47 19.60
N ASN A 19 -15.55 -9.58 20.24
CA ASN A 19 -15.51 -8.13 19.98
C ASN A 19 -14.19 -7.48 20.45
N VAL A 20 -13.20 -8.27 20.87
CA VAL A 20 -11.89 -7.79 21.31
C VAL A 20 -10.98 -7.53 20.11
N ALA A 21 -10.51 -6.29 19.98
CA ALA A 21 -9.53 -5.90 18.97
C ALA A 21 -8.17 -6.58 19.23
N LYS A 22 -7.63 -7.29 18.23
CA LYS A 22 -6.37 -8.06 18.33
C LYS A 22 -5.19 -7.47 17.56
N LEU A 23 -5.40 -6.38 16.81
CA LEU A 23 -4.34 -5.73 16.04
C LEU A 23 -3.31 -5.13 17.00
N ASN A 24 -2.07 -5.61 16.91
CA ASN A 24 -0.96 -5.16 17.74
C ASN A 24 0.13 -4.45 16.95
N HIS A 25 0.27 -4.73 15.64
CA HIS A 25 1.30 -4.15 14.79
C HIS A 25 0.80 -4.00 13.35
N ILE A 26 1.23 -2.93 12.71
CA ILE A 26 1.11 -2.73 11.26
C ILE A 26 2.52 -2.48 10.73
N HIS A 27 2.95 -3.29 9.77
CA HIS A 27 4.16 -3.05 9.01
C HIS A 27 3.78 -2.64 7.58
N ARG A 28 4.29 -1.51 7.13
CA ARG A 28 4.19 -1.04 5.74
C ARG A 28 5.59 -0.95 5.17
N ASP A 29 5.76 -1.50 3.98
CA ASP A 29 6.95 -1.33 3.17
C ASP A 29 6.47 -1.17 1.73
N GLN A 30 6.55 0.05 1.22
CA GLN A 30 5.94 0.43 -0.04
C GLN A 30 6.93 1.24 -0.86
N SER A 31 7.12 0.82 -2.11
CA SER A 31 7.91 1.54 -3.10
C SER A 31 7.00 2.29 -4.04
N PHE A 32 7.42 3.49 -4.43
CA PHE A 32 6.69 4.37 -5.32
C PHE A 32 7.61 4.82 -6.45
N THR A 33 7.05 4.87 -7.65
CA THR A 33 7.64 5.52 -8.81
C THR A 33 6.65 6.58 -9.28
N THR A 34 7.14 7.80 -9.44
CA THR A 34 6.34 8.95 -9.87
C THR A 34 6.95 9.53 -11.13
N TRP A 35 6.10 9.85 -12.10
CA TRP A 35 6.50 10.45 -13.36
C TRP A 35 5.87 11.84 -13.48
N LEU A 36 6.69 12.84 -13.78
CA LEU A 36 6.23 14.12 -14.30
C LEU A 36 6.14 13.99 -15.82
N VAL A 37 4.97 14.29 -16.39
CA VAL A 37 4.65 14.04 -17.80
C VAL A 37 4.09 15.31 -18.43
N ALA A 38 4.54 15.62 -19.65
CA ALA A 38 3.89 16.58 -20.52
C ALA A 38 3.01 15.81 -21.52
N THR A 39 1.75 16.23 -21.64
CA THR A 39 0.78 15.59 -22.56
C THR A 39 0.30 16.61 -23.58
N ASN A 40 0.40 16.27 -24.86
CA ASN A 40 -0.26 17.01 -25.92
C ASN A 40 -1.75 16.66 -25.92
N THR A 41 -2.62 17.61 -25.61
CA THR A 41 -4.07 17.37 -25.48
C THR A 41 -4.77 17.11 -26.81
N THR A 42 -4.16 17.49 -27.94
CA THR A 42 -4.71 17.27 -29.28
C THR A 42 -4.35 15.89 -29.81
N THR A 43 -3.09 15.45 -29.60
CA THR A 43 -2.60 14.15 -30.12
C THR A 43 -2.61 13.03 -29.08
N ASN A 44 -2.82 13.35 -27.80
CA ASN A 44 -2.62 12.46 -26.64
C ASN A 44 -1.19 11.91 -26.49
N GLU A 45 -0.21 12.50 -27.18
CA GLU A 45 1.19 12.12 -27.03
C GLU A 45 1.70 12.53 -25.64
N MET A 46 2.43 11.62 -24.98
CA MET A 46 3.00 11.84 -23.66
C MET A 46 4.51 11.77 -23.70
N VAL A 47 5.16 12.73 -23.04
CA VAL A 47 6.61 12.78 -22.85
C VAL A 47 6.92 12.84 -21.37
N THR A 48 7.72 11.89 -20.88
CA THR A 48 8.21 11.91 -19.50
C THR A 48 9.29 12.98 -19.35
N LEU A 49 9.03 13.96 -18.49
CA LEU A 49 9.97 15.03 -18.16
C LEU A 49 10.92 14.59 -17.04
N GLN A 50 10.40 13.93 -16.01
CA GLN A 50 11.20 13.50 -14.85
C GLN A 50 10.62 12.25 -14.20
N THR A 51 11.49 11.31 -13.81
CA THR A 51 11.14 10.18 -12.93
C THR A 51 11.70 10.41 -11.52
N ILE A 52 10.88 10.13 -10.50
CA ILE A 52 11.25 10.18 -9.08
C ILE A 52 10.90 8.83 -8.44
N LYS A 53 11.83 8.26 -7.66
CA LYS A 53 11.59 7.03 -6.88
C LYS A 53 11.72 7.29 -5.39
N TRP A 54 10.86 6.66 -4.60
CA TRP A 54 11.00 6.65 -3.15
C TRP A 54 10.41 5.39 -2.54
N ARG A 55 10.83 5.09 -1.32
CA ARG A 55 10.34 3.96 -0.54
C ARG A 55 9.96 4.43 0.85
N MET A 56 8.77 4.04 1.28
CA MET A 56 8.28 4.31 2.61
C MET A 56 8.23 3.01 3.41
N LYS A 57 8.82 3.03 4.60
CA LYS A 57 8.71 1.94 5.57
C LYS A 57 8.09 2.48 6.85
N LEU A 58 7.06 1.82 7.39
CA LEU A 58 6.43 2.21 8.66
C LEU A 58 6.25 0.96 9.51
N GLY A 59 6.80 0.96 10.71
CA GLY A 59 6.34 0.11 11.80
C GLY A 59 5.38 0.90 12.68
N ILE A 60 4.17 0.41 12.90
CA ILE A 60 3.19 1.04 13.80
C ILE A 60 2.82 0.01 14.84
N GLU A 61 3.11 0.30 16.10
CA GLU A 61 2.60 -0.48 17.22
C GLU A 61 1.20 0.00 17.58
N VAL A 62 0.31 -0.94 17.86
CA VAL A 62 -1.09 -0.71 18.23
C VAL A 62 -1.34 -1.32 19.59
N THR A 63 -1.79 -0.53 20.55
CA THR A 63 -2.23 -0.98 21.88
C THR A 63 -3.75 -0.79 22.00
N PRO A 64 -4.56 -1.84 21.77
CA PRO A 64 -6.02 -1.71 21.72
C PRO A 64 -6.67 -1.20 23.01
N SER A 65 -6.05 -1.46 24.16
CA SER A 65 -6.54 -1.05 25.47
C SER A 65 -6.43 0.45 25.75
N LYS A 66 -5.65 1.20 24.96
CA LYS A 66 -5.52 2.66 25.14
C LYS A 66 -6.74 3.42 24.61
N PRO A 67 -7.00 4.65 25.10
CA PRO A 67 -8.03 5.53 24.54
C PRO A 67 -7.83 5.81 23.05
N LEU A 68 -8.91 6.10 22.34
CA LEU A 68 -8.85 6.56 20.95
C LEU A 68 -7.93 7.80 20.83
N GLY A 69 -7.16 7.88 19.75
CA GLY A 69 -6.12 8.89 19.57
C GLY A 69 -4.77 8.55 20.23
N GLN A 70 -4.71 7.54 21.11
CA GLN A 70 -3.47 7.14 21.82
C GLN A 70 -3.07 5.67 21.57
N ARG A 71 -3.81 4.96 20.71
CA ARG A 71 -3.60 3.53 20.45
C ARG A 71 -2.39 3.23 19.59
N ALA A 72 -2.01 4.14 18.70
CA ALA A 72 -0.96 3.90 17.72
C ALA A 72 0.32 4.67 18.07
N LYS A 73 1.47 4.03 17.91
CA LYS A 73 2.78 4.67 18.02
C LYS A 73 3.63 4.30 16.82
N LEU A 74 4.17 5.31 16.13
CA LEU A 74 5.14 5.10 15.07
C LEU A 74 6.44 4.55 15.69
N ARG A 75 6.90 3.43 15.13
CA ARG A 75 8.17 2.76 15.42
C ARG A 75 9.10 2.96 14.23
N GLU A 76 10.13 2.13 14.14
CA GLU A 76 11.15 2.23 13.09
C GLU A 76 10.58 2.16 11.66
N PRO A 77 11.31 2.74 10.68
CA PRO A 77 12.52 3.53 10.86
C PRO A 77 12.19 4.96 11.31
N SER A 78 13.08 5.53 12.13
CA SER A 78 12.97 6.92 12.60
C SER A 78 13.16 7.95 11.48
N ALA A 79 13.84 7.57 10.40
CA ALA A 79 14.03 8.37 9.20
C ALA A 79 13.56 7.59 7.95
N GLN A 80 12.97 8.31 7.00
CA GLN A 80 12.60 7.76 5.70
C GLN A 80 13.67 8.09 4.66
N GLU A 81 13.85 7.20 3.70
CA GLU A 81 14.64 7.50 2.50
C GLU A 81 13.99 8.68 1.77
N GLN A 82 14.80 9.69 1.43
CA GLN A 82 14.30 10.83 0.67
C GLN A 82 14.04 10.44 -0.77
N PRO A 83 13.01 11.02 -1.42
CA PRO A 83 12.79 10.81 -2.85
C PRO A 83 14.00 11.14 -3.70
N GLN A 84 14.30 10.25 -4.65
CA GLN A 84 15.42 10.36 -5.57
C GLN A 84 14.91 10.72 -6.96
N ILE A 85 15.36 11.87 -7.45
CA ILE A 85 15.20 12.28 -8.84
C ILE A 85 16.17 11.44 -9.68
N LEU A 86 15.67 10.69 -10.66
CA LEU A 86 16.51 9.85 -11.50
C LEU A 86 17.21 10.66 -12.59
N ASN A 87 18.49 10.35 -12.83
CA ASN A 87 19.26 10.95 -13.93
C ASN A 87 18.73 10.52 -15.31
N LYS A 88 18.05 9.37 -15.37
CA LYS A 88 17.43 8.83 -16.59
C LYS A 88 15.98 8.49 -16.29
N ASN A 89 15.08 8.99 -17.13
CA ASN A 89 13.66 8.68 -17.02
C ASN A 89 13.39 7.21 -17.34
N GLU A 90 12.53 6.60 -16.53
CA GLU A 90 12.03 5.26 -16.76
C GLU A 90 10.70 5.32 -17.53
N PRO A 91 10.40 4.32 -18.38
CA PRO A 91 9.12 4.28 -19.08
C PRO A 91 7.96 4.13 -18.11
N ILE A 92 6.82 4.75 -18.44
CA ILE A 92 5.59 4.61 -17.66
C ILE A 92 4.98 3.25 -18.00
N PRO A 93 4.77 2.34 -17.04
CA PRO A 93 4.09 1.09 -17.30
C PRO A 93 2.62 1.34 -17.64
N ALA A 94 2.03 0.53 -18.52
CA ALA A 94 0.62 0.68 -18.92
C ALA A 94 -0.35 0.65 -17.73
N SER A 95 -0.01 -0.09 -16.66
CA SER A 95 -0.78 -0.14 -15.41
C SER A 95 -0.87 1.19 -14.68
N ALA A 96 0.08 2.12 -14.89
CA ALA A 96 0.06 3.46 -14.30
C ALA A 96 -0.78 4.46 -15.11
N LEU A 97 -1.18 4.12 -16.34
CA LEU A 97 -1.99 4.96 -17.23
C LEU A 97 -3.50 4.68 -17.10
N VAL A 98 -3.86 3.59 -16.42
CA VAL A 98 -5.25 3.25 -16.12
C VAL A 98 -5.61 3.70 -14.71
N LYS A 99 -6.90 3.91 -14.47
CA LYS A 99 -7.38 4.28 -13.14
C LYS A 99 -6.89 3.23 -12.13
N PRO A 100 -6.29 3.64 -10.99
CA PRO A 100 -5.84 2.69 -10.00
C PRO A 100 -7.02 1.83 -9.54
N ASN A 101 -6.79 0.53 -9.43
CA ASN A 101 -7.71 -0.37 -8.76
C ASN A 101 -6.93 -1.10 -7.67
N ALA A 102 -6.91 -0.51 -6.48
CA ALA A 102 -6.20 -1.06 -5.33
C ALA A 102 -6.67 -2.48 -5.00
N ASN A 103 -7.94 -2.82 -5.26
CA ASN A 103 -8.48 -4.15 -5.01
C ASN A 103 -7.94 -5.19 -6.00
N ASP A 104 -7.60 -4.79 -7.23
CA ASP A 104 -7.12 -5.73 -8.25
C ASP A 104 -5.65 -6.15 -8.01
N ALA A 105 -4.88 -5.32 -7.29
CA ALA A 105 -3.49 -5.59 -6.92
C ALA A 105 -3.31 -6.16 -5.50
N GLN A 106 -4.39 -6.32 -4.74
CA GLN A 106 -4.34 -6.81 -3.36
C GLN A 106 -4.24 -8.33 -3.29
N VAL A 107 -3.31 -8.82 -2.46
CA VAL A 107 -3.24 -10.22 -2.05
C VAL A 107 -3.57 -10.30 -0.57
N LEU A 108 -4.58 -11.08 -0.21
CA LEU A 108 -4.79 -11.46 1.18
C LEU A 108 -4.05 -12.76 1.44
N MET A 109 -3.03 -12.70 2.30
CA MET A 109 -2.29 -13.89 2.74
C MET A 109 -2.54 -14.14 4.22
N TRP A 110 -3.02 -15.34 4.53
CA TRP A 110 -3.12 -15.85 5.89
C TRP A 110 -1.80 -16.50 6.29
N ARG A 111 -1.22 -16.06 7.41
CA ARG A 111 -0.03 -16.66 7.99
C ARG A 111 -0.39 -17.19 9.38
N PRO A 112 -0.75 -18.49 9.51
CA PRO A 112 -1.11 -19.06 10.79
C PRO A 112 0.11 -19.13 11.72
N LYS A 113 -0.14 -19.31 13.03
CA LYS A 113 0.92 -19.57 14.00
C LYS A 113 1.65 -20.89 13.69
N ASP A 114 0.90 -21.89 13.28
CA ASP A 114 1.39 -23.23 12.93
C ASP A 114 1.00 -23.57 11.49
N GLY A 115 1.95 -24.14 10.73
CA GLY A 115 1.75 -24.51 9.32
C GLY A 115 2.16 -23.45 8.29
N PRO A 116 2.04 -23.76 7.00
CA PRO A 116 2.49 -22.87 5.92
C PRO A 116 1.53 -21.69 5.68
N PRO A 117 2.04 -20.55 5.20
CA PRO A 117 1.21 -19.45 4.70
C PRO A 117 0.26 -19.87 3.58
N LEU A 118 -0.95 -19.30 3.57
CA LEU A 118 -1.97 -19.53 2.55
C LEU A 118 -2.36 -18.21 1.87
N VAL A 119 -2.42 -18.21 0.55
CA VAL A 119 -3.05 -17.11 -0.20
C VAL A 119 -4.57 -17.30 -0.14
N VAL A 120 -5.27 -16.40 0.56
CA VAL A 120 -6.73 -16.41 0.72
C VAL A 120 -7.41 -15.70 -0.45
N ILE A 121 -6.83 -14.58 -0.90
CA ILE A 121 -7.29 -13.84 -2.08
C ILE A 121 -6.06 -13.58 -2.95
N PRO A 122 -5.99 -14.15 -4.17
CA PRO A 122 -4.91 -13.87 -5.11
C PRO A 122 -5.10 -12.49 -5.77
N PRO A 123 -4.02 -11.88 -6.30
CA PRO A 123 -4.16 -10.64 -7.06
C PRO A 123 -4.80 -10.94 -8.42
N LYS A 124 -5.54 -9.99 -8.98
CA LYS A 124 -6.13 -10.15 -10.32
C LYS A 124 -5.09 -10.01 -11.43
N TYR A 125 -4.05 -9.22 -11.19
CA TYR A 125 -2.93 -9.02 -12.11
C TYR A 125 -1.62 -9.41 -11.41
N ARG A 126 -0.76 -10.16 -12.12
CA ARG A 126 0.59 -10.53 -11.65
C ARG A 126 1.62 -9.54 -12.16
#